data_AF-A0A813DJM8-F1
#
_entry.id   AF-A0A813DJM8-F1
#
_cell.length_a   1.000
_cell.length_b   1.000
_cell.length_c   1.000
_cell.angle_alpha   90.00
_cell.angle_beta   90.00
_cell.angle_gamma   90.00
#
_symmetry.space_group_name_H-M   'P 1'
#
loop_
_entity.id
_entity.type
_entity.pdbx_description
1 polymer ?
#
loop_
_entity_poly.entity_id
_entity_poly.type
_entity_poly.pdbx_seq_one_letter_code
_entity_poly.pdbx_strand_id
1 'polypeptide(L)'
;MDETMVGWIFLLAMLILRGLQTLNCMQRCLHFFGRATPFLQWYTLTVAGLSILLIRSLADIIMYDYVAFDFLNPEKIEQKLDSICAGTDLDASACQKLKDSLLIPNWLHMLSLFAPVCGLLAFVLLLVLLFRFVKYNHQKKLEDESPSPWKLAVRLEWVIVILGMPLIFIVMAMRSLIRIWAVMTGSFWKPGVDFESMNRLELSTYQMDLELAVTVQFLAIWMFGMLCSSFLQHSKYIRSATESDNEERAATQQYRRMLAYTSIQGVYAFVVIGLLRAIFDISVTYLEENPKYQSTAEEIENTFITKVGTIFTFVTLLCMINMILISKLRDIKDNLGNANLKFLGTRLLLLIAQIQPQILSAITVGHPLHENLRPVSVKYHFEEYYDRWTFTDYQAKLAHASVLNVECLVVVLVTCFFWQLDDGQREALMKDVSGVADARESKAGDGYKLLDA
;
A
#
# COMPACT_ATOMS: atom_id res chain seq x y z
N MET A 1 -20.94 3.08 12.68
CA MET A 1 -20.51 3.04 11.27
C MET A 1 -19.08 2.56 11.31
N ASP A 2 -18.78 1.43 10.67
CA ASP A 2 -17.45 0.83 10.77
C ASP A 2 -16.41 1.80 10.24
N GLU A 3 -15.42 2.08 11.08
CA GLU A 3 -14.37 3.04 10.75
C GLU A 3 -13.61 2.64 9.48
N THR A 4 -13.51 1.34 9.19
CA THR A 4 -12.88 0.87 7.97
C THR A 4 -13.72 1.21 6.73
N MET A 5 -15.05 1.21 6.82
CA MET A 5 -15.89 1.77 5.75
C MET A 5 -15.63 3.26 5.55
N VAL A 6 -15.42 4.02 6.64
CA VAL A 6 -15.02 5.44 6.53
C VAL A 6 -13.69 5.55 5.77
N GLY A 7 -12.71 4.68 6.05
CA GLY A 7 -11.43 4.60 5.34
C GLY A 7 -11.60 4.33 3.84
N TRP A 8 -12.42 3.35 3.46
CA TRP A 8 -12.74 3.02 2.06
C TRP A 8 -13.43 4.17 1.35
N ILE A 9 -14.48 4.74 1.96
CA ILE A 9 -15.22 5.87 1.39
C ILE A 9 -14.30 7.07 1.21
N PHE A 10 -13.44 7.34 2.20
CA PHE A 10 -12.47 8.42 2.13
C PHE A 10 -11.49 8.21 0.96
N LEU A 11 -10.88 7.03 0.83
CA LEU A 11 -9.94 6.75 -0.25
C LEU A 11 -10.62 6.80 -1.62
N LEU A 12 -11.80 6.23 -1.77
CA LEU A 12 -12.57 6.31 -3.01
C LEU A 12 -12.91 7.77 -3.36
N ALA A 13 -13.34 8.56 -2.38
CA ALA A 13 -13.60 9.99 -2.56
C ALA A 13 -12.33 10.74 -2.98
N MET A 14 -11.16 10.41 -2.43
CA MET A 14 -9.88 11.02 -2.84
C MET A 14 -9.48 10.62 -4.26
N LEU A 15 -9.75 9.38 -4.68
CA LEU A 15 -9.51 8.93 -6.07
C LEU A 15 -10.43 9.65 -7.07
N ILE A 16 -11.71 9.76 -6.75
CA ILE A 16 -12.68 10.51 -7.56
C ILE A 16 -12.27 11.98 -7.63
N LEU A 17 -11.95 12.59 -6.48
CA LEU A 17 -11.53 13.98 -6.41
C LEU A 17 -10.27 14.24 -7.24
N ARG A 18 -9.27 13.34 -7.15
CA ARG A 18 -8.09 13.39 -8.00
C ARG A 18 -8.47 13.34 -9.48
N GLY A 19 -9.31 12.39 -9.89
CA GLY A 19 -9.80 12.27 -11.26
C GLY A 19 -10.47 13.56 -11.75
N LEU A 20 -11.37 14.13 -10.95
CA LEU A 20 -12.02 15.40 -11.25
C LEU A 20 -11.04 16.57 -11.35
N GLN A 21 -10.02 16.61 -10.49
CA GLN A 21 -8.99 17.65 -10.50
C GLN A 21 -8.00 17.55 -11.66
N THR A 22 -8.00 16.46 -12.44
CA THR A 22 -7.27 16.41 -13.71
C THR A 22 -7.92 17.31 -14.78
N LEU A 23 -9.20 17.64 -14.64
CA LEU A 23 -9.95 18.50 -15.56
C LEU A 23 -9.56 19.97 -15.40
N ASN A 24 -9.21 20.62 -16.51
CA ASN A 24 -8.82 22.04 -16.51
C ASN A 24 -9.92 22.98 -15.99
N CYS A 25 -11.20 22.66 -16.27
CA CYS A 25 -12.34 23.44 -15.76
C CYS A 25 -12.36 23.45 -14.23
N MET A 26 -12.22 22.28 -13.60
CA MET A 26 -12.22 22.15 -12.14
C MET A 26 -11.03 22.87 -11.52
N GLN A 27 -9.83 22.81 -12.14
CA GLN A 27 -8.67 23.56 -11.67
C GLN A 27 -8.87 25.08 -11.73
N ARG A 28 -9.52 25.60 -12.78
CA ARG A 28 -9.86 27.04 -12.85
C ARG A 28 -10.82 27.44 -11.73
N CYS A 29 -11.85 26.61 -11.46
CA CYS A 29 -12.77 26.85 -10.34
C CYS A 29 -12.05 26.83 -8.99
N LEU A 30 -11.10 25.91 -8.77
CA LEU A 30 -10.32 25.84 -7.53
C LEU A 30 -9.41 27.06 -7.34
N HIS A 31 -8.84 27.58 -8.42
CA HIS A 31 -8.00 28.78 -8.38
C HIS A 31 -8.78 30.07 -8.13
N PHE A 32 -10.09 30.09 -8.38
CA PHE A 32 -10.97 31.20 -8.00
C PHE A 32 -10.98 31.46 -6.49
N PHE A 33 -10.75 30.42 -5.67
CA PHE A 33 -10.68 30.55 -4.21
C PHE A 33 -9.36 31.15 -3.68
N GLY A 34 -8.43 31.53 -4.56
CA GLY A 34 -7.21 32.28 -4.23
C GLY A 34 -6.32 31.60 -3.19
N ARG A 35 -6.22 32.17 -1.98
CA ARG A 35 -5.35 31.67 -0.89
C ARG A 35 -5.80 30.31 -0.35
N ALA A 36 -7.06 29.92 -0.53
CA ALA A 36 -7.56 28.63 -0.05
C ALA A 36 -7.25 27.47 -1.02
N THR A 37 -6.88 27.75 -2.27
CA THR A 37 -6.59 26.74 -3.30
C THR A 37 -5.66 25.61 -2.85
N PRO A 38 -4.50 25.83 -2.19
CA PRO A 38 -3.63 24.73 -1.76
C PRO A 38 -4.30 23.74 -0.81
N PHE A 39 -5.24 24.18 0.02
CA PHE A 39 -5.95 23.33 0.97
C PHE A 39 -7.02 22.46 0.29
N LEU A 40 -7.52 22.88 -0.87
CA LEU A 40 -8.55 22.16 -1.63
C LEU A 40 -7.95 21.18 -2.66
N GLN A 41 -6.63 21.15 -2.83
CA GLN A 41 -5.98 20.20 -3.73
C GLN A 41 -6.06 18.78 -3.16
N TRP A 42 -6.23 17.78 -4.05
CA TRP A 42 -6.45 16.38 -3.69
C TRP A 42 -5.32 15.82 -2.82
N TYR A 43 -4.06 16.25 -3.05
CA TYR A 43 -2.92 15.78 -2.29
C TYR A 43 -2.93 16.32 -0.85
N THR A 44 -3.33 17.57 -0.64
CA THR A 44 -3.44 18.17 0.70
C THR A 44 -4.58 17.54 1.47
N LEU A 45 -5.73 17.34 0.83
CA LEU A 45 -6.89 16.68 1.44
C LEU A 45 -6.60 15.21 1.78
N THR A 46 -5.91 14.49 0.89
CA THR A 46 -5.43 13.12 1.17
C THR A 46 -4.53 13.10 2.40
N VAL A 47 -3.51 13.96 2.45
CA VAL A 47 -2.59 14.05 3.60
C VAL A 47 -3.31 14.43 4.88
N ALA A 48 -4.23 15.40 4.84
CA ALA A 48 -4.99 15.83 6.00
C ALA A 48 -5.89 14.69 6.53
N GLY A 49 -6.63 14.01 5.65
CA GLY A 49 -7.48 12.89 6.05
C GLY A 49 -6.69 11.71 6.59
N LEU A 50 -5.55 11.36 5.98
CA LEU A 50 -4.65 10.33 6.51
C LEU A 50 -4.06 10.74 7.87
N SER A 51 -3.73 12.01 8.06
CA SER A 51 -3.23 12.53 9.34
C SER A 51 -4.31 12.44 10.43
N ILE A 52 -5.56 12.75 10.10
CA ILE A 52 -6.70 12.60 11.03
C ILE A 52 -6.90 11.14 11.41
N LEU A 53 -6.87 10.22 10.44
CA LEU A 53 -6.98 8.78 10.70
C LEU A 53 -5.81 8.27 11.56
N LEU A 54 -4.59 8.74 11.31
CA LEU A 54 -3.42 8.40 12.11
C LEU A 54 -3.54 8.90 13.55
N ILE A 55 -3.88 10.18 13.73
CA ILE A 55 -4.04 10.80 15.06
C ILE A 55 -5.13 10.09 15.86
N ARG A 56 -6.26 9.76 15.21
CA ARG A 56 -7.32 8.97 15.84
C ARG A 56 -6.80 7.60 16.28
N SER A 57 -6.09 6.90 15.40
CA SER A 57 -5.49 5.58 15.72
C SER A 57 -4.51 5.68 16.89
N LEU A 58 -3.66 6.73 16.94
CA LEU A 58 -2.78 6.98 18.09
C LEU A 58 -3.55 7.27 19.37
N ALA A 59 -4.62 8.06 19.29
CA ALA A 59 -5.45 8.35 20.45
C ALA A 59 -6.10 7.07 21.00
N ASP A 60 -6.55 6.18 20.12
CA ASP A 60 -7.10 4.88 20.52
C ASP A 60 -6.04 3.99 21.19
N ILE A 61 -4.82 3.91 20.63
CA ILE A 61 -3.68 3.21 21.25
C ILE A 61 -3.39 3.74 22.66
N ILE A 62 -3.32 5.07 22.80
CA ILE A 62 -2.99 5.70 24.08
C ILE A 62 -4.10 5.43 25.09
N MET A 63 -5.36 5.63 24.71
CA MET A 63 -6.49 5.48 25.63
C MET A 63 -6.75 4.03 26.02
N TYR A 64 -6.84 3.13 25.03
CA TYR A 64 -7.23 1.75 25.29
C TYR A 64 -6.03 0.92 25.74
N ASP A 65 -4.88 1.01 25.09
CA ASP A 65 -3.78 0.08 25.38
C ASP A 65 -2.84 0.59 26.46
N TYR A 66 -2.42 1.86 26.38
CA TYR A 66 -1.44 2.39 27.33
C TYR A 66 -2.07 2.75 28.66
N VAL A 67 -3.25 3.40 28.65
CA VAL A 67 -3.93 3.83 29.88
C VAL A 67 -4.80 2.72 30.47
N ALA A 68 -5.63 2.03 29.69
CA ALA A 68 -6.54 1.04 30.28
C ALA A 68 -5.79 -0.24 30.72
N PHE A 69 -4.86 -0.73 29.90
CA PHE A 69 -4.11 -1.96 30.16
C PHE A 69 -2.70 -1.75 30.75
N ASP A 70 -2.33 -0.54 31.19
CA ASP A 70 -0.98 -0.21 31.70
C ASP A 70 0.15 -0.75 30.80
N PHE A 71 0.14 -0.34 29.53
CA PHE A 71 1.09 -0.81 28.50
C PHE A 71 1.02 -2.34 28.25
N LEU A 72 -0.19 -2.87 28.14
CA LEU A 72 -0.45 -4.30 27.93
C LEU A 72 0.11 -5.18 29.07
N ASN A 73 -0.14 -4.78 30.32
CA ASN A 73 0.24 -5.55 31.50
C ASN A 73 -0.42 -6.94 31.47
N PRO A 74 0.36 -8.04 31.51
CA PRO A 74 -0.15 -9.41 31.45
C PRO A 74 -1.20 -9.72 32.51
N GLU A 75 -1.07 -9.20 33.73
CA GLU A 75 -1.99 -9.47 34.83
C GLU A 75 -3.40 -8.89 34.56
N LYS A 76 -3.46 -7.68 34.00
CA LYS A 76 -4.74 -7.05 33.61
C LYS A 76 -5.40 -7.77 32.45
N ILE A 77 -4.59 -8.23 31.50
CA ILE A 77 -5.07 -9.02 30.36
C ILE A 77 -5.64 -10.33 30.87
N GLU A 78 -4.92 -11.06 31.74
CA GLU A 78 -5.40 -12.31 32.31
C GLU A 78 -6.71 -12.12 33.09
N GLN A 79 -6.81 -11.10 33.93
CA GLN A 79 -8.03 -10.76 34.65
C GLN A 79 -9.21 -10.48 33.70
N LYS A 80 -8.95 -9.81 32.57
CA LYS A 80 -9.97 -9.53 31.56
C LYS A 80 -10.40 -10.83 30.85
N LEU A 81 -9.47 -11.71 30.51
CA LEU A 81 -9.74 -13.01 29.92
C LEU A 81 -10.54 -13.91 30.87
N ASP A 82 -10.26 -13.87 32.17
CA ASP A 82 -11.07 -14.56 33.19
C ASP A 82 -12.51 -14.07 33.20
N SER A 83 -12.72 -12.76 33.09
CA SER A 83 -14.06 -12.17 33.02
C SER A 83 -14.82 -12.59 31.75
N ILE A 84 -14.11 -12.79 30.64
CA ILE A 84 -14.69 -13.30 29.39
C ILE A 84 -15.09 -14.76 29.60
N CYS A 85 -14.18 -15.60 30.09
CA CYS A 85 -14.47 -17.01 30.33
C CYS A 85 -15.65 -17.21 31.29
N ALA A 86 -15.79 -16.36 32.31
CA ALA A 86 -16.93 -16.41 33.23
C ALA A 86 -18.24 -15.91 32.61
N GLY A 87 -18.16 -15.04 31.60
CA GLY A 87 -19.32 -14.47 30.91
C GLY A 87 -19.74 -15.25 29.65
N THR A 88 -18.94 -16.22 29.23
CA THR A 88 -19.21 -17.12 28.10
C THR A 88 -19.45 -18.53 28.62
N ASP A 89 -20.29 -19.33 27.95
CA ASP A 89 -20.51 -20.75 28.31
C ASP A 89 -19.33 -21.67 27.91
N LEU A 90 -18.09 -21.16 27.92
CA LEU A 90 -16.89 -21.93 27.63
C LEU A 90 -16.55 -22.84 28.81
N ASP A 91 -16.20 -24.09 28.51
CA ASP A 91 -15.67 -24.98 29.53
C ASP A 91 -14.25 -24.56 29.95
N ALA A 92 -13.78 -25.07 31.09
CA ALA A 92 -12.46 -24.73 31.62
C ALA A 92 -11.33 -25.06 30.62
N SER A 93 -11.51 -26.11 29.81
CA SER A 93 -10.51 -26.52 28.82
C SER A 93 -10.43 -25.56 27.63
N ALA A 94 -11.57 -25.11 27.08
CA ALA A 94 -11.61 -24.10 26.02
C ALA A 94 -11.15 -22.73 26.52
N CYS A 95 -11.50 -22.36 27.76
CA CYS A 95 -11.00 -21.12 28.37
C CYS A 95 -9.47 -21.13 28.48
N GLN A 96 -8.87 -22.22 28.96
CA GLN A 96 -7.41 -22.31 29.03
C GLN A 96 -6.77 -22.24 27.64
N LYS A 97 -7.34 -22.95 26.66
CA LYS A 97 -6.86 -22.89 25.27
C LYS A 97 -6.96 -21.48 24.69
N LEU A 98 -8.02 -20.74 25.02
CA LEU A 98 -8.18 -19.34 24.61
C LEU A 98 -7.08 -18.48 25.24
N LYS A 99 -6.85 -18.58 26.57
CA LYS A 99 -5.78 -17.85 27.25
C LYS A 99 -4.41 -18.13 26.65
N ASP A 100 -4.09 -19.41 26.42
CA ASP A 100 -2.83 -19.82 25.82
C ASP A 100 -2.66 -19.25 24.40
N SER A 101 -3.77 -19.15 23.65
CA SER A 101 -3.76 -18.61 22.29
C SER A 101 -3.54 -17.08 22.22
N LEU A 102 -3.91 -16.36 23.28
CA LEU A 102 -3.84 -14.89 23.37
C LEU A 102 -2.63 -14.39 24.18
N LEU A 103 -1.84 -15.29 24.76
CA LEU A 103 -0.63 -14.93 25.49
C LEU A 103 0.36 -14.23 24.54
N ILE A 104 0.84 -13.04 24.91
CA ILE A 104 1.79 -12.26 24.09
C ILE A 104 3.22 -12.56 24.61
N PRO A 105 4.12 -13.11 23.79
CA PRO A 105 5.52 -13.27 24.18
C PRO A 105 6.20 -11.92 24.45
N ASN A 106 7.08 -11.83 25.45
CA ASN A 106 7.73 -10.57 25.86
C ASN A 106 8.41 -9.79 24.73
N TRP A 107 9.08 -10.50 23.80
CA TRP A 107 9.74 -9.84 22.67
C TRP A 107 8.72 -9.23 21.68
N LEU A 108 7.60 -9.94 21.47
CA LEU A 108 6.52 -9.49 20.59
C LEU A 108 5.76 -8.33 21.22
N HIS A 109 5.58 -8.38 22.53
CA HIS A 109 5.05 -7.28 23.33
C HIS A 109 5.89 -6.00 23.12
N MET A 110 7.20 -6.07 23.34
CA MET A 110 8.11 -4.93 23.12
C MET A 110 8.09 -4.42 21.67
N LEU A 111 8.10 -5.34 20.70
CA LEU A 111 8.02 -4.99 19.28
C LEU A 111 6.71 -4.26 18.95
N SER A 112 5.58 -4.77 19.46
CA SER A 112 4.27 -4.17 19.24
C SER A 112 4.17 -2.79 19.88
N LEU A 113 4.71 -2.57 21.08
CA LEU A 113 4.72 -1.27 21.74
C LEU A 113 5.57 -0.24 20.98
N PHE A 114 6.66 -0.68 20.35
CA PHE A 114 7.56 0.18 19.58
C PHE A 114 7.01 0.51 18.17
N ALA A 115 6.20 -0.38 17.59
CA ALA A 115 5.69 -0.26 16.23
C ALA A 115 4.94 1.06 15.93
N PRO A 116 4.02 1.57 16.78
CA PRO A 116 3.35 2.85 16.55
C PRO A 116 4.30 4.05 16.46
N VAL A 117 5.39 4.04 17.24
CA VAL A 117 6.40 5.10 17.23
C VAL A 117 7.15 5.10 15.90
N CYS A 118 7.52 3.92 15.40
CA CYS A 118 8.11 3.76 14.07
C CYS A 118 7.17 4.25 12.97
N GLY A 119 5.88 3.86 13.02
CA GLY A 119 4.86 4.30 12.08
C GLY A 119 4.72 5.83 12.06
N LEU A 120 4.60 6.46 13.23
CA LEU A 120 4.49 7.91 13.34
C LEU A 120 5.74 8.64 12.79
N LEU A 121 6.94 8.18 13.14
CA LEU A 121 8.18 8.75 12.62
C LEU A 121 8.26 8.64 11.10
N ALA A 122 7.94 7.47 10.56
CA ALA A 122 7.90 7.22 9.12
C ALA A 122 6.90 8.15 8.42
N PHE A 123 5.72 8.33 9.00
CA PHE A 123 4.68 9.20 8.47
C PHE A 123 5.16 10.65 8.38
N VAL A 124 5.72 11.20 9.46
CA VAL A 124 6.22 12.58 9.51
C VAL A 124 7.35 12.80 8.50
N LEU A 125 8.32 11.88 8.43
CA LEU A 125 9.42 11.97 7.47
C LEU A 125 8.93 12.00 6.02
N LEU A 126 7.96 11.14 5.69
CA LEU A 126 7.42 11.06 4.35
C LEU A 126 6.55 12.28 4.01
N LEU A 127 5.80 12.83 4.97
CA LEU A 127 5.10 14.10 4.79
C LEU A 127 6.04 15.26 4.46
N VAL A 128 7.17 15.34 5.16
CA VAL A 128 8.20 16.36 4.87
C VAL A 128 8.76 16.18 3.45
N LEU A 129 9.01 14.94 3.02
CA LEU A 129 9.47 14.65 1.66
C LEU A 129 8.43 15.09 0.61
N LEU A 130 7.17 14.72 0.77
CA LEU A 130 6.10 15.09 -0.17
C LEU A 130 5.89 16.61 -0.22
N PHE A 131 5.92 17.28 0.94
CA PHE A 131 5.79 18.73 1.01
C PHE A 131 6.92 19.45 0.26
N ARG A 132 8.16 18.92 0.30
CA ARG A 132 9.28 19.46 -0.49
C ARG A 132 9.00 19.39 -2.00
N PHE A 133 8.43 18.28 -2.49
CA PHE A 133 8.05 18.15 -3.90
C PHE A 133 6.94 19.13 -4.31
N VAL A 134 5.90 19.26 -3.48
CA VAL A 134 4.80 20.21 -3.73
C VAL A 134 5.31 21.65 -3.74
N LYS A 135 6.13 22.02 -2.76
CA LYS A 135 6.72 23.37 -2.67
C LYS A 135 7.59 23.68 -3.88
N TYR A 136 8.42 22.72 -4.31
CA TYR A 136 9.26 22.89 -5.49
C TYR A 136 8.43 23.10 -6.77
N ASN A 137 7.39 22.29 -6.99
CA ASN A 137 6.46 22.48 -8.12
C ASN A 137 5.83 23.87 -8.12
N HIS A 138 5.36 24.30 -6.94
CA HIS A 138 4.74 25.60 -6.78
C HIS A 138 5.69 26.75 -7.13
N GLN A 139 6.90 26.72 -6.59
CA GLN A 139 7.93 27.72 -6.87
C GLN A 139 8.26 27.77 -8.35
N LYS A 140 8.49 26.61 -8.99
CA LYS A 140 8.83 26.56 -10.40
C LYS A 140 7.71 27.09 -11.30
N LYS A 141 6.45 26.76 -10.99
CA LYS A 141 5.29 27.26 -11.75
C LYS A 141 5.02 28.75 -11.55
N LEU A 142 5.42 29.32 -10.41
CA LEU A 142 5.39 30.77 -10.22
C LEU A 142 6.44 31.48 -11.08
N GLU A 143 7.64 30.91 -11.20
CA GLU A 143 8.69 31.43 -12.09
C GLU A 143 8.27 31.39 -13.57
N ASP A 144 7.58 30.32 -13.97
CA ASP A 144 7.08 30.15 -15.34
C ASP A 144 5.76 30.91 -15.62
N GLU A 145 5.32 31.79 -14.69
CA GLU A 145 4.08 32.58 -14.76
C GLU A 145 2.81 31.73 -15.07
N SER A 146 2.79 30.48 -14.61
CA SER A 146 1.68 29.57 -14.88
C SER A 146 0.40 30.07 -14.19
N PRO A 147 -0.76 30.09 -14.87
CA PRO A 147 -2.03 30.52 -14.27
C PRO A 147 -2.52 29.57 -13.15
N SER A 148 -1.92 28.39 -13.01
CA SER A 148 -2.31 27.38 -12.02
C SER A 148 -1.09 26.82 -11.25
N PRO A 149 -0.46 27.64 -10.39
CA PRO A 149 0.80 27.27 -9.74
C PRO A 149 0.67 26.13 -8.72
N TRP A 150 -0.54 25.78 -8.30
CA TRP A 150 -0.80 24.67 -7.36
C TRP A 150 -1.16 23.35 -8.04
N LYS A 151 -1.43 23.37 -9.37
CA LYS A 151 -1.61 22.17 -10.16
C LYS A 151 -0.26 21.47 -10.28
N LEU A 152 -0.18 20.20 -9.91
CA LEU A 152 1.05 19.42 -10.07
C LEU A 152 1.33 19.17 -11.57
N ALA A 153 2.60 19.13 -11.95
CA ALA A 153 2.97 18.55 -13.25
C ALA A 153 2.56 17.07 -13.28
N VAL A 154 2.10 16.57 -14.44
CA VAL A 154 1.51 15.22 -14.55
C VAL A 154 2.46 14.11 -14.08
N ARG A 155 3.75 14.20 -14.44
CA ARG A 155 4.75 13.22 -14.01
C ARG A 155 5.03 13.30 -12.51
N LEU A 156 5.08 14.51 -11.97
CA LEU A 156 5.28 14.73 -10.55
C LEU A 156 4.09 14.22 -9.73
N GLU A 157 2.87 14.35 -10.25
CA GLU A 157 1.66 13.78 -9.66
C GLU A 157 1.81 12.25 -9.47
N TRP A 158 2.24 11.54 -10.52
CA TRP A 158 2.49 10.10 -10.43
C TRP A 158 3.57 9.76 -9.41
N VAL A 159 4.66 10.53 -9.36
CA VAL A 159 5.70 10.38 -8.35
C VAL A 159 5.15 10.58 -6.95
N ILE A 160 4.33 11.60 -6.70
CA ILE A 160 3.72 11.87 -5.40
C ILE A 160 2.80 10.71 -4.98
N VAL A 161 2.04 10.10 -5.91
CA VAL A 161 1.23 8.90 -5.60
C VAL A 161 2.11 7.70 -5.23
N ILE A 162 3.18 7.45 -5.99
CA ILE A 162 4.13 6.35 -5.73
C ILE A 162 4.82 6.54 -4.37
N LEU A 163 5.26 7.77 -4.08
CA LEU A 163 5.92 8.14 -2.83
C LEU A 163 4.97 8.19 -1.65
N GLY A 164 3.71 8.57 -1.85
CA GLY A 164 2.70 8.68 -0.80
C GLY A 164 2.09 7.35 -0.38
N MET A 165 2.24 6.30 -1.20
CA MET A 165 1.68 4.97 -0.94
C MET A 165 2.07 4.39 0.45
N PRO A 166 3.32 4.48 0.94
CA PRO A 166 3.67 4.03 2.29
C PRO A 166 2.91 4.77 3.42
N LEU A 167 2.44 6.01 3.22
CA LEU A 167 1.61 6.69 4.23
C LEU A 167 0.34 5.91 4.52
N ILE A 168 -0.26 5.31 3.49
CA ILE A 168 -1.50 4.54 3.63
C ILE A 168 -1.20 3.22 4.32
N PHE A 169 -0.09 2.55 3.96
CA PHE A 169 0.36 1.35 4.68
C PHE A 169 0.60 1.62 6.16
N ILE A 170 1.25 2.73 6.52
CA ILE A 170 1.48 3.08 7.93
C ILE A 170 0.15 3.25 8.68
N VAL A 171 -0.79 4.03 8.11
CA VAL A 171 -2.09 4.26 8.74
C VAL A 171 -2.87 2.95 8.90
N MET A 172 -2.93 2.13 7.85
CA MET A 172 -3.67 0.87 7.88
C MET A 172 -2.99 -0.17 8.78
N ALA A 173 -1.66 -0.29 8.74
CA ALA A 173 -0.93 -1.19 9.62
C ALA A 173 -1.10 -0.83 11.09
N MET A 174 -1.14 0.47 11.43
CA MET A 174 -1.46 0.91 12.79
C MET A 174 -2.90 0.58 13.20
N ARG A 175 -3.87 0.73 12.29
CA ARG A 175 -5.26 0.34 12.57
C ARG A 175 -5.38 -1.16 12.79
N SER A 176 -4.80 -1.97 11.90
CA SER A 176 -4.71 -3.42 12.06
C SER A 176 -4.03 -3.79 13.38
N LEU A 177 -2.98 -3.08 13.80
CA LEU A 177 -2.31 -3.30 15.09
C LEU A 177 -3.27 -3.09 16.28
N ILE A 178 -4.09 -2.03 16.26
CA ILE A 178 -5.10 -1.79 17.31
C ILE A 178 -6.15 -2.91 17.33
N ARG A 179 -6.60 -3.36 16.17
CA ARG A 179 -7.61 -4.43 16.05
C ARG A 179 -7.11 -5.73 16.66
N ILE A 180 -5.88 -6.12 16.33
CA ILE A 180 -5.31 -7.35 16.90
C ILE A 180 -4.97 -7.19 18.38
N TRP A 181 -4.57 -6.00 18.84
CA TRP A 181 -4.45 -5.72 20.28
C TRP A 181 -5.78 -5.83 21.01
N ALA A 182 -6.85 -5.29 20.43
CA ALA A 182 -8.17 -5.42 21.02
C ALA A 182 -8.55 -6.89 21.19
N VAL A 183 -8.31 -7.71 20.16
CA VAL A 183 -8.52 -9.15 20.19
C VAL A 183 -7.70 -9.83 21.28
N MET A 184 -6.39 -9.58 21.33
CA MET A 184 -5.48 -10.22 22.29
C MET A 184 -5.71 -9.79 23.74
N THR A 185 -6.17 -8.57 23.96
CA THR A 185 -6.51 -8.04 25.30
C THR A 185 -7.94 -8.37 25.73
N GLY A 186 -8.79 -8.84 24.80
CA GLY A 186 -10.23 -9.02 25.04
C GLY A 186 -10.99 -7.71 25.26
N SER A 187 -10.43 -6.56 24.87
CA SER A 187 -11.03 -5.24 25.13
C SER A 187 -12.25 -4.96 24.26
N PHE A 188 -12.37 -5.63 23.11
CA PHE A 188 -13.51 -5.54 22.21
C PHE A 188 -14.80 -6.18 22.79
N TRP A 189 -14.66 -7.13 23.72
CA TRP A 189 -15.79 -7.91 24.21
C TRP A 189 -16.60 -7.18 25.30
N LYS A 190 -17.93 -7.32 25.21
CA LYS A 190 -18.89 -6.79 26.17
C LYS A 190 -19.83 -7.92 26.65
N PRO A 191 -20.20 -7.96 27.95
CA PRO A 191 -21.15 -8.94 28.46
C PRO A 191 -22.46 -8.94 27.67
N GLY A 192 -22.98 -10.14 27.38
CA GLY A 192 -24.22 -10.33 26.62
C GLY A 192 -24.06 -10.32 25.10
N VAL A 193 -22.84 -10.18 24.58
CA VAL A 193 -22.53 -10.34 23.16
C VAL A 193 -21.72 -11.61 22.96
N ASP A 194 -22.04 -12.35 21.89
CA ASP A 194 -21.30 -13.54 21.48
C ASP A 194 -19.84 -13.19 21.18
N PHE A 195 -18.93 -13.87 21.88
CA PHE A 195 -17.48 -13.62 21.77
C PHE A 195 -16.96 -14.00 20.39
N GLU A 196 -17.42 -15.12 19.83
CA GLU A 196 -16.93 -15.64 18.56
C GLU A 196 -17.27 -14.70 17.41
N SER A 197 -18.53 -14.23 17.35
CA SER A 197 -18.99 -13.26 16.36
C SER A 197 -18.19 -11.96 16.40
N MET A 198 -17.92 -11.43 17.60
CA MET A 198 -17.16 -10.18 17.76
C MET A 198 -15.68 -10.35 17.43
N ASN A 199 -15.07 -11.46 17.84
CA ASN A 199 -13.69 -11.79 17.50
C ASN A 199 -13.51 -11.89 15.98
N ARG A 200 -14.44 -12.59 15.31
CA ARG A 200 -14.45 -12.69 13.85
C ARG A 200 -14.55 -11.32 13.19
N LEU A 201 -15.46 -10.46 13.66
CA LEU A 201 -15.62 -9.11 13.13
C LEU A 201 -14.33 -8.26 13.23
N GLU A 202 -13.65 -8.31 14.38
CA GLU A 202 -12.39 -7.58 14.58
C GLU A 202 -11.26 -8.13 13.69
N LEU A 203 -11.19 -9.46 13.51
CA LEU A 203 -10.23 -10.10 12.60
C LEU A 203 -10.51 -9.80 11.12
N SER A 204 -11.78 -9.80 10.69
CA SER A 204 -12.16 -9.41 9.34
C SER A 204 -11.82 -7.93 9.08
N THR A 205 -12.04 -7.07 10.08
CA THR A 205 -11.68 -5.64 10.01
C THR A 205 -10.15 -5.46 9.92
N TYR A 206 -9.38 -6.21 10.71
CA TYR A 206 -7.92 -6.26 10.63
C TYR A 206 -7.45 -6.56 9.19
N GLN A 207 -8.05 -7.58 8.55
CA GLN A 207 -7.71 -7.99 7.19
C GLN A 207 -8.10 -6.92 6.17
N MET A 208 -9.30 -6.35 6.31
CA MET A 208 -9.82 -5.33 5.41
C MET A 208 -8.96 -4.05 5.41
N ASP A 209 -8.43 -3.63 6.56
CA ASP A 209 -7.50 -2.50 6.64
C ASP A 209 -6.22 -2.77 5.82
N LEU A 210 -5.65 -3.98 5.89
CA LEU A 210 -4.45 -4.36 5.11
C LEU A 210 -4.74 -4.49 3.61
N GLU A 211 -5.86 -5.09 3.24
CA GLU A 211 -6.28 -5.22 1.83
C GLU A 211 -6.51 -3.85 1.17
N LEU A 212 -6.99 -2.87 1.94
CA LEU A 212 -7.10 -1.48 1.51
C LEU A 212 -5.73 -0.88 1.16
N ALA A 213 -4.71 -1.13 1.99
CA ALA A 213 -3.35 -0.69 1.71
C ALA A 213 -2.79 -1.35 0.44
N VAL A 214 -2.98 -2.66 0.28
CA VAL A 214 -2.58 -3.42 -0.91
C VAL A 214 -3.30 -2.91 -2.16
N THR A 215 -4.58 -2.55 -2.07
CA THR A 215 -5.33 -1.97 -3.19
C THR A 215 -4.70 -0.66 -3.68
N VAL A 216 -4.29 0.21 -2.76
CA VAL A 216 -3.61 1.46 -3.14
C VAL A 216 -2.20 1.19 -3.68
N GLN A 217 -1.57 0.09 -3.29
CA GLN A 217 -0.32 -0.37 -3.87
C GLN A 217 -0.45 -0.65 -5.38
N PHE A 218 -1.53 -1.31 -5.81
CA PHE A 218 -1.79 -1.53 -7.24
C PHE A 218 -1.91 -0.22 -8.00
N LEU A 219 -2.58 0.78 -7.41
CA LEU A 219 -2.65 2.12 -7.99
C LEU A 219 -1.27 2.77 -8.11
N ALA A 220 -0.43 2.67 -7.09
CA ALA A 220 0.94 3.21 -7.15
C ALA A 220 1.77 2.56 -8.26
N ILE A 221 1.66 1.24 -8.43
CA ILE A 221 2.36 0.52 -9.50
C ILE A 221 1.82 0.89 -10.88
N TRP A 222 0.51 1.09 -11.02
CA TRP A 222 -0.07 1.63 -12.24
C TRP A 222 0.55 3.00 -12.58
N MET A 223 0.63 3.91 -11.59
CA MET A 223 1.26 5.21 -11.78
C MET A 223 2.74 5.12 -12.14
N PHE A 224 3.46 4.13 -11.59
CA PHE A 224 4.83 3.82 -11.99
C PHE A 224 4.89 3.41 -13.47
N GLY A 225 4.02 2.51 -13.93
CA GLY A 225 3.93 2.11 -15.34
C GLY A 225 3.66 3.29 -16.27
N MET A 226 2.76 4.19 -15.88
CA MET A 226 2.45 5.43 -16.61
C MET A 226 3.63 6.40 -16.65
N LEU A 227 4.34 6.57 -15.53
CA LEU A 227 5.53 7.40 -15.43
C LEU A 227 6.64 6.92 -16.37
N CYS A 228 6.95 5.63 -16.33
CA CYS A 228 7.93 5.01 -17.21
C CYS A 228 7.53 5.13 -18.69
N SER A 229 6.25 4.88 -19.01
CA SER A 229 5.71 5.02 -20.37
C SER A 229 5.88 6.45 -20.89
N SER A 230 5.61 7.46 -20.05
CA SER A 230 5.76 8.87 -20.43
C SER A 230 7.21 9.25 -20.73
N PHE A 231 8.17 8.75 -19.95
CA PHE A 231 9.59 9.00 -20.23
C PHE A 231 10.04 8.34 -21.53
N LEU A 232 9.59 7.11 -21.78
CA LEU A 232 9.92 6.38 -23.01
C LEU A 232 9.35 7.05 -24.26
N GLN A 233 8.12 7.58 -24.20
CA GLN A 233 7.52 8.32 -25.32
C GLN A 233 8.29 9.60 -25.68
N HIS A 234 8.96 10.23 -24.72
CA HIS A 234 9.67 11.51 -24.90
C HIS A 234 11.19 11.35 -25.01
N SER A 235 11.68 10.12 -25.14
CA SER A 235 13.10 9.83 -25.23
C SER A 235 13.74 10.51 -26.45
N LYS A 236 14.81 11.27 -26.21
CA LYS A 236 15.61 11.90 -27.28
C LYS A 236 16.20 10.86 -28.22
N TYR A 237 16.54 9.67 -27.72
CA TYR A 237 17.11 8.59 -28.53
C TYR A 237 16.12 8.07 -29.58
N ILE A 238 14.82 8.20 -29.34
CA ILE A 238 13.80 7.89 -30.36
C ILE A 238 13.82 8.92 -31.49
N ARG A 239 14.17 10.18 -31.19
CA ARG A 239 14.07 11.33 -32.10
C ARG A 239 15.37 11.61 -32.85
N SER A 240 16.53 11.35 -32.25
CA SER A 240 17.85 11.55 -32.88
C SER A 240 18.27 10.39 -33.78
N ALA A 241 17.64 9.22 -33.66
CA ALA A 241 17.93 8.06 -34.50
C ALA A 241 17.37 8.19 -35.94
N THR A 242 16.61 9.25 -36.23
CA THR A 242 16.00 9.49 -37.55
C THR A 242 16.98 10.08 -38.57
N GLU A 243 18.20 10.47 -38.16
CA GLU A 243 19.12 11.26 -39.01
C GLU A 243 20.42 10.56 -39.44
N SER A 244 20.73 9.32 -39.04
CA SER A 244 21.90 8.60 -39.59
C SER A 244 21.76 7.07 -39.61
N ASP A 245 22.27 6.45 -40.67
CA ASP A 245 22.28 5.01 -41.05
C ASP A 245 21.02 4.20 -40.68
N ASN A 246 20.12 4.12 -41.67
CA ASN A 246 18.70 3.82 -41.49
C ASN A 246 18.35 2.38 -41.07
N GLU A 247 19.16 1.37 -41.38
CA GLU A 247 18.68 -0.03 -41.33
C GLU A 247 18.95 -0.74 -39.99
N GLU A 248 20.20 -0.77 -39.51
CA GLU A 248 20.57 -1.44 -38.25
C GLU A 248 19.99 -0.72 -37.02
N ARG A 249 19.75 0.59 -37.14
CA ARG A 249 19.17 1.43 -36.08
C ARG A 249 17.66 1.29 -35.99
N ALA A 250 16.96 1.09 -37.11
CA ALA A 250 15.53 0.81 -37.10
C ALA A 250 15.24 -0.51 -36.35
N ALA A 251 16.04 -1.55 -36.57
CA ALA A 251 15.93 -2.82 -35.86
C ALA A 251 16.16 -2.65 -34.34
N THR A 252 17.20 -1.91 -33.96
CA THR A 252 17.52 -1.64 -32.54
C THR A 252 16.40 -0.83 -31.86
N GLN A 253 15.81 0.13 -32.57
CA GLN A 253 14.73 0.97 -32.04
C GLN A 253 13.42 0.18 -31.89
N GLN A 254 13.07 -0.66 -32.86
CA GLN A 254 11.93 -1.56 -32.76
C GLN A 254 12.10 -2.54 -31.60
N TYR A 255 13.28 -3.13 -31.44
CA TYR A 255 13.59 -4.04 -30.34
C TYR A 255 13.43 -3.36 -28.98
N ARG A 256 13.96 -2.13 -28.81
CA ARG A 256 13.80 -1.38 -27.56
C ARG A 256 12.35 -1.01 -27.26
N ARG A 257 11.59 -0.60 -28.27
CA ARG A 257 10.15 -0.34 -28.12
C ARG A 257 9.41 -1.60 -27.71
N MET A 258 9.66 -2.71 -28.38
CA MET A 258 9.05 -4.00 -28.05
C MET A 258 9.38 -4.39 -26.60
N LEU A 259 10.66 -4.31 -26.19
CA LEU A 259 11.08 -4.64 -24.83
C LEU A 259 10.44 -3.70 -23.79
N ALA A 260 10.30 -2.41 -24.09
CA ALA A 260 9.57 -1.47 -23.26
C ALA A 260 8.08 -1.83 -23.13
N TYR A 261 7.40 -2.14 -24.23
CA TYR A 261 5.98 -2.51 -24.20
C TYR A 261 5.76 -3.83 -23.48
N THR A 262 6.60 -4.85 -23.72
CA THR A 262 6.52 -6.14 -23.04
C THR A 262 6.76 -6.00 -21.53
N SER A 263 7.71 -5.17 -21.12
CA SER A 263 7.96 -4.96 -19.69
C SER A 263 6.82 -4.20 -19.00
N ILE A 264 6.20 -3.23 -19.68
CA ILE A 264 5.02 -2.52 -19.19
C ILE A 264 3.79 -3.45 -19.12
N GLN A 265 3.64 -4.40 -20.04
CA GLN A 265 2.54 -5.37 -20.03
C GLN A 265 2.50 -6.19 -18.75
N GLY A 266 3.65 -6.59 -18.21
CA GLY A 266 3.69 -7.32 -16.94
C GLY A 266 3.24 -6.49 -15.74
N VAL A 267 3.53 -5.18 -15.74
CA VAL A 267 3.04 -4.23 -14.73
C VAL A 267 1.52 -4.10 -14.80
N TYR A 268 0.96 -3.97 -15.99
CA TYR A 268 -0.50 -3.90 -16.17
C TYR A 268 -1.21 -5.21 -15.81
N ALA A 269 -0.64 -6.36 -16.20
CA ALA A 269 -1.16 -7.67 -15.83
C ALA A 269 -1.22 -7.82 -14.31
N PHE A 270 -0.17 -7.41 -13.60
CA PHE A 270 -0.15 -7.41 -12.14
C PHE A 270 -1.26 -6.56 -11.53
N VAL A 271 -1.45 -5.33 -12.02
CA VAL A 271 -2.50 -4.43 -11.51
C VAL A 271 -3.90 -5.01 -11.76
N VAL A 272 -4.16 -5.55 -12.95
CA VAL A 272 -5.46 -6.14 -13.28
C VAL A 272 -5.75 -7.37 -12.41
N ILE A 273 -4.80 -8.29 -12.30
CA ILE A 273 -4.95 -9.49 -11.46
C ILE A 273 -5.11 -9.11 -9.99
N GLY A 274 -4.35 -8.13 -9.51
CA GLY A 274 -4.46 -7.61 -8.15
C GLY A 274 -5.81 -6.97 -7.85
N LEU A 275 -6.36 -6.19 -8.78
CA LEU A 275 -7.69 -5.61 -8.64
C LEU A 275 -8.78 -6.70 -8.60
N LEU A 276 -8.68 -7.71 -9.48
CA LEU A 276 -9.61 -8.85 -9.47
C LEU A 276 -9.56 -9.62 -8.15
N ARG A 277 -8.36 -9.83 -7.61
CA ARG A 277 -8.16 -10.42 -6.28
C ARG A 277 -8.81 -9.58 -5.19
N ALA A 278 -8.56 -8.27 -5.14
CA ALA A 278 -9.13 -7.40 -4.12
C ALA A 278 -10.67 -7.41 -4.16
N ILE A 279 -11.27 -7.40 -5.35
CA ILE A 279 -12.73 -7.53 -5.51
C ILE A 279 -13.22 -8.87 -4.98
N PHE A 280 -12.50 -9.96 -5.27
CA PHE A 280 -12.83 -11.29 -4.77
C PHE A 280 -12.74 -11.37 -3.24
N ASP A 281 -11.65 -10.90 -2.64
CA ASP A 281 -11.43 -10.92 -1.19
C ASP A 281 -12.51 -10.10 -0.45
N ILE A 282 -12.89 -8.94 -0.99
CA ILE A 282 -14.02 -8.13 -0.48
C ILE A 282 -15.35 -8.90 -0.61
N SER A 283 -15.56 -9.60 -1.73
CA SER A 283 -16.79 -10.35 -1.97
C SER A 283 -16.92 -11.54 -1.01
N VAL A 284 -15.82 -12.25 -0.75
CA VAL A 284 -15.77 -13.36 0.21
C VAL A 284 -16.02 -12.85 1.62
N THR A 285 -15.34 -11.78 2.03
CA THR A 285 -15.54 -11.15 3.35
C THR A 285 -17.02 -10.77 3.57
N TYR A 286 -17.67 -10.18 2.55
CA TYR A 286 -19.09 -9.85 2.63
C TYR A 286 -20.01 -11.09 2.70
N LEU A 287 -19.63 -12.20 2.08
CA LEU A 287 -20.38 -13.46 2.17
C LEU A 287 -20.22 -14.10 3.55
N GLU A 288 -19.05 -14.01 4.17
CA GLU A 288 -18.77 -14.51 5.53
C GLU A 288 -19.58 -13.78 6.62
N GLU A 289 -19.86 -12.50 6.42
CA GLU A 289 -20.72 -11.73 7.32
C GLU A 289 -22.16 -12.27 7.36
N ASN A 290 -22.60 -12.98 6.32
CA ASN A 290 -23.94 -13.53 6.23
C ASN A 290 -23.96 -15.00 6.73
N PRO A 291 -24.62 -15.31 7.88
CA PRO A 291 -24.60 -16.66 8.46
C PRO A 291 -25.07 -17.76 7.51
N LYS A 292 -25.94 -17.42 6.56
CA LYS A 292 -26.48 -18.34 5.55
C LYS A 292 -25.43 -18.82 4.55
N TYR A 293 -24.41 -18.01 4.25
CA TYR A 293 -23.42 -18.27 3.21
C TYR A 293 -22.05 -18.65 3.77
N GLN A 294 -21.90 -18.67 5.11
CA GLN A 294 -20.63 -18.88 5.77
C GLN A 294 -19.92 -20.17 5.33
N SER A 295 -20.62 -21.32 5.34
CA SER A 295 -19.99 -22.59 4.94
C SER A 295 -19.55 -22.61 3.46
N THR A 296 -20.29 -21.92 2.60
CA THR A 296 -19.92 -21.79 1.17
C THR A 296 -18.75 -20.84 1.00
N ALA A 297 -18.69 -19.75 1.78
CA ALA A 297 -17.56 -18.84 1.78
C ALA A 297 -16.28 -19.56 2.22
N GLU A 298 -16.32 -20.32 3.31
CA GLU A 298 -15.18 -21.13 3.80
C GLU A 298 -14.70 -22.15 2.75
N GLU A 299 -15.60 -22.82 2.03
CA GLU A 299 -15.23 -23.78 0.98
C GLU A 299 -14.57 -23.09 -0.22
N ILE A 300 -15.13 -21.95 -0.65
CA ILE A 300 -14.58 -21.12 -1.72
C ILE A 300 -13.21 -20.59 -1.32
N GLU A 301 -13.08 -20.07 -0.10
CA GLU A 301 -11.86 -19.53 0.47
C GLU A 301 -10.75 -20.57 0.45
N ASN A 302 -11.00 -21.75 1.04
CA ASN A 302 -10.00 -22.82 1.12
C ASN A 302 -9.55 -23.33 -0.25
N THR A 303 -10.48 -23.44 -1.21
CA THR A 303 -10.18 -23.97 -2.55
C THR A 303 -9.49 -22.95 -3.45
N PHE A 304 -9.88 -21.68 -3.34
CA PHE A 304 -9.43 -20.62 -4.24
C PHE A 304 -8.19 -19.91 -3.73
N ILE A 305 -8.13 -19.53 -2.44
CA ILE A 305 -7.03 -18.72 -1.89
C ILE A 305 -5.70 -19.45 -1.97
N THR A 306 -5.65 -20.76 -1.72
CA THR A 306 -4.40 -21.53 -1.80
C THR A 306 -3.83 -21.55 -3.23
N LYS A 307 -4.68 -21.72 -4.24
CA LYS A 307 -4.25 -21.73 -5.65
C LYS A 307 -3.90 -20.34 -6.14
N VAL A 308 -4.73 -19.35 -5.83
CA VAL A 308 -4.54 -17.97 -6.25
C VAL A 308 -3.35 -17.33 -5.55
N GLY A 309 -3.09 -17.64 -4.29
CA GLY A 309 -1.92 -17.14 -3.55
C GLY A 309 -0.59 -17.50 -4.23
N THR A 310 -0.48 -18.74 -4.75
CA THR A 310 0.70 -19.18 -5.49
C THR A 310 0.87 -18.42 -6.81
N ILE A 311 -0.21 -18.31 -7.59
CA ILE A 311 -0.21 -17.55 -8.86
C ILE A 311 0.15 -16.10 -8.59
N PHE A 312 -0.46 -15.50 -7.57
CA PHE A 312 -0.26 -14.10 -7.22
C PHE A 312 1.19 -13.83 -6.81
N THR A 313 1.79 -14.69 -6.00
CA THR A 313 3.21 -14.60 -5.63
C THR A 313 4.11 -14.61 -6.88
N PHE A 314 3.81 -15.50 -7.84
CA PHE A 314 4.54 -15.54 -9.11
C PHE A 314 4.36 -14.24 -9.93
N VAL A 315 3.13 -13.74 -10.06
CA VAL A 315 2.86 -12.49 -10.80
C VAL A 315 3.53 -11.29 -10.12
N THR A 316 3.60 -11.24 -8.79
CA THR A 316 4.32 -10.19 -8.05
C THR A 316 5.82 -10.25 -8.32
N LEU A 317 6.42 -11.43 -8.26
CA LEU A 317 7.84 -11.60 -8.59
C LEU A 317 8.12 -11.17 -10.04
N LEU A 318 7.25 -11.54 -10.97
CA LEU A 318 7.35 -11.12 -12.36
C LEU A 318 7.21 -9.59 -12.51
N CYS A 319 6.24 -8.97 -11.82
CA CYS A 319 6.08 -7.51 -11.77
C CYS A 319 7.35 -6.85 -11.24
N MET A 320 7.92 -7.37 -10.16
CA MET A 320 9.16 -6.87 -9.59
C MET A 320 10.30 -6.93 -10.60
N ILE A 321 10.52 -8.08 -11.22
CA ILE A 321 11.55 -8.27 -12.25
C ILE A 321 11.36 -7.25 -13.37
N ASN A 322 10.13 -7.07 -13.86
CA ASN A 322 9.80 -6.08 -14.87
C ASN A 322 10.10 -4.64 -14.42
N MET A 323 9.78 -4.27 -13.18
CA MET A 323 10.16 -2.97 -12.63
C MET A 323 11.69 -2.78 -12.58
N ILE A 324 12.46 -3.82 -12.26
CA ILE A 324 13.94 -3.78 -12.28
C ILE A 324 14.43 -3.51 -13.70
N LEU A 325 13.90 -4.26 -14.67
CA LEU A 325 14.29 -4.15 -16.08
C LEU A 325 13.97 -2.76 -16.63
N ILE A 326 12.75 -2.26 -16.40
CA ILE A 326 12.31 -0.91 -16.79
C ILE A 326 13.22 0.15 -16.17
N SER A 327 13.52 0.04 -14.88
CA SER A 327 14.35 1.01 -14.17
C SER A 327 15.81 1.04 -14.65
N LYS A 328 16.27 0.01 -15.38
CA LYS A 328 17.60 -0.04 -16.00
C LYS A 328 17.62 0.52 -17.42
N LEU A 329 16.48 0.86 -18.02
CA LEU A 329 16.44 1.49 -19.34
C LEU A 329 17.15 2.84 -19.30
N ARG A 330 18.06 3.06 -20.27
CA ARG A 330 18.91 4.26 -20.34
C ARG A 330 18.09 5.55 -20.31
N ASP A 331 16.95 5.58 -21.00
CA ASP A 331 16.08 6.76 -21.05
C ASP A 331 15.51 7.12 -19.67
N ILE A 332 15.14 6.10 -18.88
CA ILE A 332 14.65 6.30 -17.52
C ILE A 332 15.82 6.70 -16.61
N LYS A 333 16.98 6.07 -16.78
CA LYS A 333 18.20 6.41 -16.03
C LYS A 333 18.68 7.84 -16.29
N ASP A 334 18.58 8.32 -17.52
CA ASP A 334 19.02 9.66 -17.90
C ASP A 334 18.09 10.74 -17.33
N ASN A 335 16.78 10.46 -17.19
CA ASN A 335 15.80 11.43 -16.66
C ASN A 335 15.64 11.36 -15.13
N LEU A 336 15.73 10.17 -14.52
CA LEU A 336 15.51 9.96 -13.09
C LEU A 336 16.80 9.61 -12.31
N GLY A 337 17.94 9.46 -12.98
CA GLY A 337 19.18 9.00 -12.35
C GLY A 337 19.12 7.52 -11.98
N ASN A 338 19.51 7.18 -10.75
CA ASN A 338 19.44 5.80 -10.24
C ASN A 338 17.99 5.36 -9.93
N ALA A 339 17.15 5.30 -10.96
CA ALA A 339 15.72 4.96 -10.86
C ALA A 339 15.47 3.66 -10.10
N ASN A 340 16.31 2.63 -10.31
CA ASN A 340 16.20 1.37 -9.58
C ASN A 340 16.25 1.59 -8.06
N LEU A 341 17.18 2.40 -7.55
CA LEU A 341 17.28 2.68 -6.11
C LEU A 341 16.11 3.56 -5.62
N LYS A 342 15.67 4.52 -6.43
CA LYS A 342 14.51 5.38 -6.13
C LYS A 342 13.21 4.58 -5.95
N PHE A 343 12.98 3.58 -6.79
CA PHE A 343 11.82 2.70 -6.68
C PHE A 343 12.09 1.43 -5.86
N LEU A 344 13.20 1.37 -5.11
CA LEU A 344 13.47 0.24 -4.22
C LEU A 344 12.46 0.16 -3.09
N GLY A 345 12.08 1.29 -2.49
CA GLY A 345 11.11 1.34 -1.40
C GLY A 345 9.75 0.75 -1.80
N THR A 346 9.21 1.17 -2.94
CA THR A 346 7.95 0.62 -3.49
C THR A 346 8.02 -0.89 -3.72
N ARG A 347 9.16 -1.40 -4.21
CA ARG A 347 9.37 -2.84 -4.43
C ARG A 347 9.54 -3.61 -3.14
N LEU A 348 10.24 -3.06 -2.15
CA LEU A 348 10.40 -3.68 -0.84
C LEU A 348 9.03 -3.87 -0.19
N LEU A 349 8.20 -2.82 -0.22
CA LEU A 349 6.86 -2.90 0.36
C LEU A 349 5.94 -3.90 -0.39
N LEU A 350 6.15 -4.12 -1.69
CA LEU A 350 5.46 -5.16 -2.46
C LEU A 350 5.81 -6.57 -1.99
N LEU A 351 7.09 -6.81 -1.69
CA LEU A 351 7.51 -8.10 -1.15
C LEU A 351 6.99 -8.29 0.25
N ILE A 352 7.19 -7.29 1.11
CA ILE A 352 6.78 -7.32 2.51
C ILE A 352 5.29 -7.66 2.61
N ALA A 353 4.42 -6.86 2.00
CA ALA A 353 2.98 -7.00 2.15
C ALA A 353 2.42 -8.37 1.74
N GLN A 354 3.14 -9.11 0.87
CA GLN A 354 2.67 -10.38 0.34
C GLN A 354 3.40 -11.60 0.90
N ILE A 355 4.71 -11.49 1.08
CA ILE A 355 5.57 -12.58 1.53
C ILE A 355 5.51 -12.70 3.04
N GLN A 356 5.43 -11.58 3.76
CA GLN A 356 5.44 -11.58 5.23
C GLN A 356 4.26 -12.38 5.82
N PRO A 357 3.00 -12.23 5.36
CA PRO A 357 1.92 -13.11 5.81
C PRO A 357 2.21 -14.58 5.55
N GLN A 358 2.75 -14.94 4.37
CA GLN A 358 3.03 -16.34 4.02
C GLN A 358 4.11 -16.96 4.90
N ILE A 359 5.18 -16.21 5.19
CA ILE A 359 6.24 -16.65 6.10
C ILE A 359 5.67 -16.85 7.50
N LEU A 360 4.87 -15.91 7.99
CA LEU A 360 4.24 -16.00 9.30
C LEU A 360 3.28 -17.20 9.38
N SER A 361 2.43 -17.40 8.37
CA SER A 361 1.56 -18.59 8.30
C SER A 361 2.35 -19.90 8.25
N ALA A 362 3.58 -19.91 7.72
CA ALA A 362 4.42 -21.11 7.68
C ALA A 362 5.04 -21.47 9.04
N ILE A 363 5.09 -20.52 9.98
CA ILE A 363 5.56 -20.71 11.36
C ILE A 363 4.42 -20.70 12.38
N THR A 364 3.17 -20.54 11.92
CA THR A 364 1.96 -20.64 12.76
C THR A 364 1.54 -22.09 12.98
N VAL A 365 1.34 -22.48 14.23
CA VAL A 365 0.92 -23.84 14.62
C VAL A 365 -0.45 -24.16 14.03
N GLY A 366 -0.59 -25.34 13.44
CA GLY A 366 -1.85 -25.83 12.85
C GLY A 366 -2.04 -25.45 11.38
N HIS A 367 -1.18 -24.60 10.81
CA HIS A 367 -1.25 -24.30 9.39
C HIS A 367 -0.62 -25.42 8.54
N PRO A 368 -1.18 -25.80 7.36
CA PRO A 368 -0.62 -26.86 6.52
C PRO A 368 0.85 -26.65 6.13
N LEU A 369 1.27 -25.39 5.98
CA LEU A 369 2.68 -25.05 5.68
C LEU A 369 3.63 -25.37 6.85
N HIS A 370 3.17 -25.23 8.10
CA HIS A 370 3.95 -25.57 9.28
C HIS A 370 4.25 -27.09 9.31
N GLU A 371 3.22 -27.91 9.14
CA GLU A 371 3.38 -29.37 9.09
C GLU A 371 4.30 -29.83 7.96
N ASN A 372 4.25 -29.16 6.79
CA ASN A 372 5.13 -29.45 5.67
C ASN A 372 6.59 -29.01 5.90
N LEU A 373 6.84 -28.00 6.74
CA LEU A 373 8.18 -27.51 7.06
C LEU A 373 8.86 -28.31 8.17
N ARG A 374 8.10 -28.97 9.05
CA ARG A 374 8.65 -29.81 10.11
C ARG A 374 9.64 -30.90 9.64
N PRO A 375 9.39 -31.70 8.60
CA PRO A 375 10.40 -32.65 8.12
C PRO A 375 11.64 -31.97 7.55
N VAL A 376 11.51 -30.74 7.05
CA VAL A 376 12.64 -29.93 6.56
C VAL A 376 13.47 -29.42 7.75
N SER A 377 12.84 -29.00 8.84
CA SER A 377 13.54 -28.57 10.06
C SER A 377 14.35 -29.69 10.69
N VAL A 378 13.78 -30.90 10.72
CA VAL A 378 14.47 -32.12 11.15
C VAL A 378 15.67 -32.42 10.26
N LYS A 379 15.48 -32.37 8.94
CA LYS A 379 16.54 -32.68 7.95
C LYS A 379 17.76 -31.76 8.06
N TYR A 380 17.58 -30.51 8.44
CA TYR A 380 18.65 -29.51 8.53
C TYR A 380 19.02 -29.14 9.98
N HIS A 381 18.56 -29.92 10.97
CA HIS A 381 18.89 -29.75 12.40
C HIS A 381 18.58 -28.36 12.98
N PHE A 382 17.47 -27.73 12.56
CA PHE A 382 17.01 -26.46 13.13
C PHE A 382 15.70 -26.59 13.95
N GLU A 383 15.36 -27.81 14.39
CA GLU A 383 14.18 -28.10 15.21
C GLU A 383 14.07 -27.23 16.46
N GLU A 384 15.18 -27.04 17.19
CA GLU A 384 15.17 -26.23 18.42
C GLU A 384 14.78 -24.77 18.16
N TYR A 385 15.21 -24.21 17.02
CA TYR A 385 14.80 -22.87 16.63
C TYR A 385 13.37 -22.84 16.12
N TYR A 386 12.96 -23.88 15.40
CA TYR A 386 11.61 -24.00 14.87
C TYR A 386 10.57 -24.06 15.99
N ASP A 387 10.78 -24.91 16.99
CA ASP A 387 9.87 -25.09 18.13
C ASP A 387 9.84 -23.86 19.04
N ARG A 388 10.92 -23.08 19.10
CA ARG A 388 10.95 -21.78 19.82
C ARG A 388 10.22 -20.66 19.06
N TRP A 389 10.07 -20.80 17.75
CA TRP A 389 9.46 -19.79 16.86
C TRP A 389 8.07 -20.23 16.37
N THR A 390 7.33 -20.97 17.20
CA THR A 390 5.95 -21.32 16.92
C THR A 390 5.02 -20.18 17.34
N PHE A 391 4.19 -19.70 16.41
CA PHE A 391 3.20 -18.66 16.67
C PHE A 391 1.79 -19.25 16.76
N THR A 392 0.95 -18.68 17.62
CA THR A 392 -0.50 -18.77 17.47
C THR A 392 -0.95 -17.88 16.32
N ASP A 393 -2.15 -18.10 15.77
CA ASP A 393 -2.67 -17.26 14.68
C ASP A 393 -2.73 -15.78 15.08
N TYR A 394 -3.16 -15.49 16.31
CA TYR A 394 -3.20 -14.13 16.85
C TYR A 394 -1.81 -13.51 17.00
N GLN A 395 -0.85 -14.27 17.53
CA GLN A 395 0.54 -13.80 17.65
C GLN A 395 1.17 -13.55 16.27
N ALA A 396 0.87 -14.38 15.27
CA ALA A 396 1.35 -14.19 13.91
C ALA A 396 0.79 -12.90 13.28
N LYS A 397 -0.51 -12.62 13.47
CA LYS A 397 -1.15 -11.36 13.03
C LYS A 397 -0.59 -10.14 13.77
N LEU A 398 -0.35 -10.27 15.08
CA LEU A 398 0.29 -9.21 15.87
C LEU A 398 1.72 -8.93 15.38
N ALA A 399 2.51 -9.99 15.12
CA ALA A 399 3.84 -9.88 14.57
C ALA A 399 3.81 -9.24 13.18
N HIS A 400 2.86 -9.62 12.33
CA HIS A 400 2.67 -9.06 11.00
C HIS A 400 2.50 -7.53 11.05
N ALA A 401 1.48 -7.06 11.76
CA ALA A 401 1.18 -5.62 11.83
C ALA A 401 2.28 -4.81 12.54
N SER A 402 2.92 -5.39 13.56
CA SER A 402 4.02 -4.73 14.28
C SER A 402 5.26 -4.57 13.40
N VAL A 403 5.70 -5.65 12.76
CA VAL A 403 6.86 -5.65 11.85
C VAL A 403 6.60 -4.75 10.65
N LEU A 404 5.39 -4.77 10.08
CA LEU A 404 5.04 -3.95 8.91
C LEU A 404 5.23 -2.44 9.17
N ASN A 405 4.90 -1.96 10.38
CA ASN A 405 5.14 -0.56 10.77
C ASN A 405 6.64 -0.21 10.85
N VAL A 406 7.45 -1.13 11.38
CA VAL A 406 8.92 -0.98 11.45
C VAL A 406 9.52 -0.98 10.05
N GLU A 407 9.08 -1.91 9.19
CA GLU A 407 9.55 -1.99 7.82
C GLU A 407 9.11 -0.79 6.98
N CYS A 408 7.93 -0.22 7.23
CA CYS A 408 7.52 1.05 6.63
C CYS A 408 8.49 2.18 6.96
N LEU A 409 9.01 2.26 8.18
CA LEU A 409 10.07 3.23 8.52
C LEU A 409 11.32 2.99 7.69
N VAL A 410 11.78 1.75 7.55
CA VAL A 410 12.93 1.40 6.71
C VAL A 410 12.68 1.80 5.25
N VAL A 411 11.50 1.49 4.71
CA VAL A 411 11.08 1.89 3.36
C VAL A 411 11.12 3.41 3.19
N VAL A 412 10.59 4.17 4.16
CA VAL A 412 10.59 5.64 4.11
C VAL A 412 12.02 6.20 4.19
N LEU A 413 12.87 5.67 5.07
CA LEU A 413 14.26 6.12 5.18
C LEU A 413 15.03 5.89 3.87
N VAL A 414 14.89 4.69 3.30
CA VAL A 414 15.44 4.33 1.97
C VAL A 414 14.91 5.27 0.89
N THR A 415 13.62 5.56 0.92
CA THR A 415 12.96 6.46 -0.04
C THR A 415 13.50 7.89 0.09
N CYS A 416 13.54 8.44 1.30
CA CYS A 416 14.08 9.77 1.60
C CYS A 416 15.55 9.90 1.17
N PHE A 417 16.35 8.84 1.34
CA PHE A 417 17.75 8.84 0.96
C PHE A 417 17.93 8.84 -0.57
N PHE A 418 17.24 7.96 -1.28
CA PHE A 418 17.42 7.83 -2.73
C PHE A 418 16.66 8.86 -3.56
N TRP A 419 15.60 9.48 -3.04
CA TRP A 419 14.82 10.51 -3.74
C TRP A 419 15.40 11.93 -3.66
N GLN A 420 16.69 12.05 -3.37
CA GLN A 420 17.39 13.31 -3.61
C GLN A 420 17.46 13.54 -5.13
N LEU A 421 16.75 14.56 -5.61
CA LEU A 421 16.71 14.92 -7.02
C LEU A 421 17.69 16.03 -7.35
N ASP A 422 18.48 15.79 -8.39
CA ASP A 422 19.33 16.78 -9.05
C ASP A 422 18.45 17.74 -9.86
N ASP A 423 18.90 18.97 -10.13
CA ASP A 423 18.07 19.98 -10.80
C ASP A 423 17.58 19.55 -12.18
N GLY A 424 18.42 18.86 -12.96
CA GLY A 424 18.01 18.31 -14.26
C GLY A 424 16.94 17.21 -14.15
N GLN A 425 16.96 16.41 -13.09
CA GLN A 425 15.91 15.40 -12.84
C GLN A 425 14.59 16.08 -12.43
N ARG A 426 14.68 17.16 -11.66
CA ARG A 426 13.50 17.95 -11.29
C ARG A 426 12.87 18.61 -12.51
N GLU A 427 13.67 19.20 -13.40
CA GLU A 427 13.16 19.74 -14.67
C GLU A 427 12.51 18.66 -15.55
N ALA A 428 13.12 17.46 -15.64
CA ALA A 428 12.55 16.36 -16.41
C ALA A 428 11.16 15.91 -15.90
N LEU A 429 10.92 16.02 -14.59
CA LEU A 429 9.62 15.76 -13.96
C LEU A 429 8.62 16.91 -14.14
N MET A 430 9.09 18.15 -14.21
CA MET A 430 8.24 19.33 -14.41
C MET A 430 7.82 19.54 -15.86
N LYS A 431 8.52 18.93 -16.82
CA LYS A 431 8.22 19.06 -18.24
C LYS A 431 6.81 18.53 -18.55
N ASP A 432 5.88 19.46 -18.79
CA ASP A 432 4.49 19.15 -19.05
C ASP A 432 4.33 18.40 -20.37
N VAL A 433 3.55 17.31 -20.31
CA VAL A 433 3.22 16.47 -21.49
C VAL A 433 2.10 17.11 -22.33
N SER A 434 1.46 18.17 -21.81
CA SER A 434 0.29 18.82 -22.42
C SER A 434 0.54 19.37 -23.82
N GLY A 435 1.77 19.74 -24.17
CA GLY A 435 2.10 20.21 -25.52
C GLY A 435 1.75 19.22 -26.65
N VAL A 436 1.60 17.92 -26.34
CA VAL A 436 1.16 16.91 -27.31
C VAL A 436 -0.37 16.78 -27.36
N ALA A 437 -1.06 16.99 -26.24
CA ALA A 437 -2.52 16.97 -26.18
C ALA A 437 -3.10 18.23 -26.84
N ASP A 438 -2.53 19.39 -26.57
CA ASP A 438 -2.92 20.66 -27.19
C ASP A 438 -2.64 20.65 -28.71
N ALA A 439 -1.56 19.99 -29.15
CA ALA A 439 -1.29 19.78 -30.58
C ALA A 439 -2.28 18.79 -31.24
N ARG A 440 -2.85 17.83 -30.49
CA ARG A 440 -3.90 16.94 -30.98
C ARG A 440 -5.25 17.64 -31.03
N GLU A 441 -5.62 18.43 -30.03
CA GLU A 441 -6.85 19.22 -30.04
C GLU A 441 -6.81 20.32 -31.10
N SER A 442 -5.67 20.99 -31.27
CA SER A 442 -5.48 21.96 -32.36
C SER A 442 -5.63 21.31 -33.73
N LYS A 443 -5.06 20.12 -33.95
CA LYS A 443 -5.24 19.38 -35.21
C LYS A 443 -6.64 18.79 -35.39
N ALA A 444 -7.32 18.40 -34.31
CA ALA A 444 -8.71 17.95 -34.36
C ALA A 444 -9.65 19.11 -34.71
N GLY A 445 -9.38 20.32 -34.20
CA GLY A 445 -10.12 21.54 -34.55
C GLY A 445 -9.94 21.97 -36.01
N ASP A 446 -8.74 21.85 -36.56
CA ASP A 446 -8.48 22.16 -37.98
C ASP A 446 -8.99 21.08 -38.94
N GLY A 447 -9.09 19.82 -38.49
CA GLY A 447 -9.64 18.72 -39.28
C GLY A 447 -11.11 18.90 -39.67
N TYR A 448 -11.89 19.66 -38.91
CA TYR A 448 -13.29 19.97 -39.25
C TYR A 448 -13.43 21.09 -40.28
N LYS A 449 -12.41 21.94 -40.49
CA LYS A 449 -12.45 23.00 -41.52
C LYS A 449 -12.13 22.49 -42.93
N LEU A 450 -11.61 21.27 -43.06
CA LEU A 450 -11.26 20.63 -44.34
C LEU A 450 -12.38 19.76 -44.92
N LEU A 451 -13.52 19.66 -44.23
CA LEU A 451 -14.74 18.96 -44.72
C LEU A 451 -15.85 19.94 -45.13
N ASP A 452 -15.64 21.24 -44.96
CA ASP A 452 -16.56 22.33 -45.36
C ASP A 452 -16.06 23.11 -46.59
N ALA A 453 -15.06 22.59 -47.31
CA ALA A 453 -14.57 23.09 -48.60
C ALA A 453 -14.53 21.93 -49.60
#